data_AF-A0A7K4CDM1-F1
#
_entry.id   AF-A0A7K4CDM1-F1
#
_cell.length_a   1.000
_cell.length_b   1.000
_cell.length_c   1.000
_cell.angle_alpha   90.00
_cell.angle_beta   90.00
_cell.angle_gamma   90.00
#
_symmetry.space_group_name_H-M   'P 1'
#
loop_
_entity.id
_entity.type
_entity.pdbx_description
1 polymer ?
#
loop_
_entity_poly.entity_id
_entity_poly.type
_entity_poly.pdbx_seq_one_letter_code
_entity_poly.pdbx_strand_id
1 'polypeptide(L)'
;MPAPHTKSPEADEALSAAFSLIFHKGRSPPSCPVPDDNDLLNRIRDAVPQAPPKACRDALVRVRRLSFDVTEVCGAFLQGDYGEGADAKAAALADLETKDPGFSEAEYFTAFAVGLMWAQLQQAGT
;
A
#
# COMPACT_ATOMS: atom_id res chain seq x y z
N MET A 1 -33.12 -0.88 -1.56
CA MET A 1 -31.97 -1.22 -0.71
C MET A 1 -30.99 -1.99 -1.59
N PRO A 2 -29.84 -1.41 -2.00
CA PRO A 2 -28.85 -2.15 -2.80
C PRO A 2 -28.19 -3.26 -1.95
N ALA A 3 -27.85 -4.36 -2.64
CA ALA A 3 -27.44 -5.66 -2.09
C ALA A 3 -26.17 -5.62 -1.21
N PRO A 4 -26.01 -6.56 -0.26
CA PRO A 4 -24.79 -6.68 0.52
C PRO A 4 -23.62 -6.91 -0.44
N HIS A 5 -22.59 -6.08 -0.34
CA HIS A 5 -21.33 -6.29 -1.04
C HIS A 5 -20.78 -7.66 -0.60
N THR A 6 -21.03 -8.69 -1.42
CA THR A 6 -20.28 -9.94 -1.35
C THR A 6 -18.83 -9.57 -1.62
N LYS A 7 -18.06 -9.38 -0.55
CA LYS A 7 -16.60 -9.50 -0.59
C LYS A 7 -16.31 -10.90 -1.10
N SER A 8 -16.06 -11.02 -2.40
CA SER A 8 -15.61 -12.28 -2.97
C SER A 8 -14.25 -12.59 -2.35
N PRO A 9 -14.06 -13.77 -1.75
CA PRO A 9 -12.79 -14.13 -1.11
C PRO A 9 -11.61 -13.99 -2.08
N GLU A 10 -11.84 -14.22 -3.37
CA GLU A 10 -10.84 -14.07 -4.43
C GLU A 10 -10.37 -12.62 -4.61
N ALA A 11 -11.23 -11.63 -4.31
CA ALA A 11 -10.88 -10.21 -4.38
C ALA A 11 -10.03 -9.78 -3.18
N ASP A 12 -10.33 -10.27 -1.97
CA ASP A 12 -9.49 -10.05 -0.79
C ASP A 12 -8.13 -10.76 -0.95
N GLU A 13 -8.08 -11.96 -1.54
CA GLU A 13 -6.84 -12.68 -1.88
C GLU A 13 -6.00 -11.91 -2.91
N ALA A 14 -6.62 -11.40 -3.97
CA ALA A 14 -5.93 -10.57 -4.96
C ALA A 14 -5.37 -9.28 -4.33
N LEU A 15 -6.10 -8.66 -3.40
CA LEU A 15 -5.65 -7.49 -2.65
C LEU A 15 -4.45 -7.81 -1.77
N SER A 16 -4.50 -8.91 -1.02
CA SER A 16 -3.40 -9.38 -0.17
C SER A 16 -2.14 -9.73 -0.98
N ALA A 17 -2.31 -10.39 -2.13
CA ALA A 17 -1.21 -10.69 -3.05
C ALA A 17 -0.58 -9.40 -3.61
N ALA A 18 -1.41 -8.44 -4.05
CA ALA A 18 -0.94 -7.14 -4.52
C ALA A 18 -0.21 -6.37 -3.41
N PHE A 19 -0.73 -6.37 -2.18
CA PHE A 19 -0.12 -5.74 -1.01
C PHE A 19 1.26 -6.31 -0.75
N SER A 20 1.36 -7.64 -0.67
CA SER A 20 2.62 -8.34 -0.44
C SER A 20 3.65 -8.09 -1.54
N LEU A 21 3.22 -7.96 -2.80
CA LEU A 21 4.10 -7.68 -3.94
C LEU A 21 4.66 -6.25 -3.93
N ILE A 22 3.87 -5.27 -3.49
CA ILE A 22 4.26 -3.86 -3.48
C ILE A 22 5.06 -3.52 -2.21
N PHE A 23 4.60 -3.97 -1.05
CA PHE A 23 5.22 -3.67 0.25
C PHE A 23 6.25 -4.73 0.70
N HIS A 24 6.81 -5.50 -0.24
CA HIS A 24 7.90 -6.41 0.07
C HIS A 24 9.18 -5.64 0.46
N LYS A 25 9.79 -6.00 1.60
CA LYS A 25 11.06 -5.42 2.04
C LYS A 25 12.13 -5.56 0.95
N GLY A 26 12.73 -4.44 0.54
CA GLY A 26 13.77 -4.40 -0.47
C GLY A 26 13.33 -3.94 -1.87
N ARG A 27 12.03 -3.67 -2.09
CA ARG A 27 11.62 -2.95 -3.29
C ARG A 27 11.88 -1.46 -3.19
N SER A 28 12.27 -0.88 -4.33
CA SER A 28 12.46 0.55 -4.50
C SER A 28 11.15 1.33 -4.33
N PRO A 29 11.22 2.60 -3.90
CA PRO A 29 10.05 3.48 -3.84
C PRO A 29 9.32 3.56 -5.17
N PRO A 30 8.02 3.95 -5.19
CA PRO A 30 7.23 4.10 -6.42
C PRO A 30 7.82 5.08 -7.44
N SER A 31 8.79 5.91 -7.04
CA SER A 31 9.52 6.87 -7.89
C SER A 31 10.72 6.29 -8.64
N CYS A 32 11.17 5.07 -8.35
CA CYS A 32 12.21 4.37 -9.11
C CYS A 32 11.61 3.66 -10.34
N PRO A 33 12.38 3.31 -11.40
CA PRO A 33 11.84 2.73 -12.63
C PRO A 33 10.91 1.57 -12.30
N VAL A 34 9.63 1.83 -12.56
CA VAL A 34 8.52 1.08 -12.01
C VAL A 34 8.56 -0.33 -12.60
N PRO A 35 8.45 -1.41 -11.80
CA PRO A 35 8.20 -2.72 -12.39
C PRO A 35 6.91 -2.63 -13.20
N ASP A 36 6.98 -3.07 -14.46
CA ASP A 36 5.90 -2.95 -15.45
C ASP A 36 4.56 -3.37 -14.83
N ASP A 37 3.53 -2.53 -14.96
CA ASP A 37 2.20 -2.82 -14.44
C ASP A 37 1.66 -4.17 -14.89
N ASN A 38 2.00 -4.57 -16.13
CA ASN A 38 1.62 -5.87 -16.65
C ASN A 38 2.39 -7.00 -15.97
N ASP A 39 3.67 -6.80 -15.62
CA ASP A 39 4.44 -7.80 -14.85
C ASP A 39 3.84 -7.99 -13.45
N LEU A 40 3.51 -6.89 -12.76
CA LEU A 40 2.85 -6.96 -11.45
C LEU A 40 1.48 -7.63 -11.55
N LEU A 41 0.69 -7.25 -12.55
CA LEU A 41 -0.63 -7.83 -12.76
C LEU A 41 -0.53 -9.33 -13.08
N ASN A 42 0.44 -9.75 -13.89
CA ASN A 42 0.69 -11.16 -14.18
C ASN A 42 1.08 -11.91 -12.92
N ARG A 43 1.98 -11.37 -12.08
CA ARG A 43 2.34 -12.00 -10.80
C ARG A 43 1.16 -12.13 -9.83
N ILE A 44 0.27 -11.13 -9.77
CA ILE A 44 -0.95 -11.22 -8.95
C ILE A 44 -1.86 -12.33 -9.48
N ARG A 45 -2.02 -12.43 -10.81
CA ARG A 45 -2.83 -13.48 -11.45
C ARG A 45 -2.21 -14.87 -11.28
N ASP A 46 -0.89 -14.98 -11.29
CA ASP A 46 -0.19 -16.24 -11.04
C ASP A 46 -0.31 -16.68 -9.58
N ALA A 47 -0.31 -15.73 -8.64
CA ALA A 47 -0.51 -15.99 -7.21
C ALA A 47 -1.96 -16.36 -6.87
N VAL A 48 -2.94 -15.75 -7.57
CA VAL A 48 -4.36 -15.96 -7.33
C VAL A 48 -5.08 -16.28 -8.65
N PRO A 49 -4.87 -17.48 -9.23
CA PRO A 49 -5.40 -17.82 -10.56
C PRO A 49 -6.93 -17.94 -10.60
N GLN A 50 -7.57 -18.08 -9.42
CA GLN A 50 -9.02 -18.13 -9.29
C GLN A 50 -9.65 -16.72 -9.32
N ALA A 51 -8.88 -15.66 -9.06
CA ALA A 51 -9.41 -14.31 -9.07
C ALA A 51 -9.71 -13.82 -10.48
N PRO A 52 -10.85 -13.15 -10.71
CA PRO A 52 -11.15 -12.59 -12.01
C PRO A 52 -10.12 -11.50 -12.36
N PRO A 53 -9.72 -11.36 -13.64
CA PRO A 53 -8.72 -10.38 -14.07
C PRO A 53 -9.03 -8.93 -13.65
N LYS A 54 -10.32 -8.62 -13.53
CA LYS A 54 -10.78 -7.32 -13.02
C LYS A 54 -10.42 -7.13 -11.54
N ALA A 55 -10.61 -8.14 -10.69
CA ALA A 55 -10.23 -8.06 -9.27
C ALA A 55 -8.72 -7.90 -9.09
N CYS A 56 -7.89 -8.59 -9.88
CA CYS A 56 -6.43 -8.42 -9.86
C CYS A 56 -6.02 -6.98 -10.23
N ARG A 57 -6.68 -6.37 -11.22
CA ARG A 57 -6.43 -4.97 -11.61
C ARG A 57 -6.88 -4.00 -10.53
N ASP A 58 -8.09 -4.17 -10.00
CA ASP A 58 -8.64 -3.30 -8.97
C ASP A 58 -7.77 -3.36 -7.70
N ALA A 59 -7.29 -4.55 -7.33
CA ALA A 59 -6.31 -4.76 -6.26
C ALA A 59 -4.99 -4.03 -6.52
N LEU A 60 -4.40 -4.17 -7.71
CA LEU A 60 -3.15 -3.50 -8.07
C LEU A 60 -3.29 -1.97 -8.00
N VAL A 61 -4.36 -1.41 -8.58
CA VAL A 61 -4.63 0.03 -8.55
C VAL A 61 -4.78 0.52 -7.12
N ARG A 62 -5.49 -0.23 -6.28
CA ARG A 62 -5.72 0.16 -4.89
C ARG A 62 -4.44 0.14 -4.05
N VAL A 63 -3.64 -0.92 -4.14
CA VAL A 63 -2.37 -1.00 -3.39
C VAL A 63 -1.36 0.02 -3.91
N ARG A 64 -1.38 0.33 -5.21
CA ARG A 64 -0.55 1.43 -5.75
C ARG A 64 -0.94 2.77 -5.17
N ARG A 65 -2.23 3.08 -5.09
CA ARG A 65 -2.69 4.30 -4.45
C ARG A 65 -2.20 4.37 -3.00
N LEU A 66 -2.37 3.28 -2.24
CA LEU A 66 -1.83 3.17 -0.88
C LEU A 66 -0.31 3.44 -0.86
N SER A 67 0.47 2.97 -1.83
CA SER A 67 1.92 3.20 -1.85
C SER A 67 2.31 4.68 -2.02
N PHE A 68 1.52 5.46 -2.77
CA PHE A 68 1.71 6.90 -2.89
C PHE A 68 1.30 7.61 -1.60
N ASP A 69 0.12 7.29 -1.07
CA ASP A 69 -0.40 7.89 0.16
C ASP A 69 0.54 7.62 1.35
N VAL A 70 1.07 6.40 1.45
CA VAL A 70 2.09 6.01 2.43
C VAL A 70 3.36 6.85 2.28
N THR A 71 3.84 7.07 1.05
CA THR A 71 5.07 7.85 0.82
C THR A 71 4.86 9.31 1.24
N GLU A 72 3.70 9.88 0.94
CA GLU A 72 3.32 11.24 1.36
C GLU A 72 3.23 11.36 2.88
N VAL A 73 2.46 10.48 3.52
CA VAL A 73 2.28 10.45 4.98
C VAL A 73 3.60 10.23 5.71
N CYS A 74 4.44 9.29 5.24
CA CYS A 74 5.76 9.06 5.82
C CYS A 74 6.70 10.25 5.59
N GLY A 75 6.60 10.94 4.46
CA GLY A 75 7.35 12.17 4.19
C GLY A 75 6.98 13.28 5.17
N ALA A 76 5.68 13.55 5.34
CA ALA A 76 5.16 14.53 6.31
C ALA A 76 5.50 14.13 7.77
N PHE A 77 5.46 12.83 8.08
CA PHE A 77 5.92 12.32 9.38
C PHE A 77 7.40 12.62 9.65
N LEU A 78 8.29 12.44 8.66
CA LEU A 78 9.70 12.78 8.81
C LEU A 78 9.95 14.29 8.92
N GLN A 79 9.04 15.12 8.41
CA GLN A 79 9.09 16.58 8.53
C GLN A 79 8.54 17.10 9.88
N GLY A 80 7.90 16.23 10.68
CA GLY A 80 7.33 16.58 11.97
C GLY A 80 5.88 17.09 11.91
N ASP A 81 5.19 16.93 10.79
CA ASP A 81 3.83 17.46 10.60
C ASP A 81 2.78 16.80 11.51
N TYR A 82 3.10 15.61 12.04
CA TYR A 82 2.26 14.87 12.99
C TYR A 82 2.69 15.06 14.45
N GLY A 83 3.66 15.94 14.72
CA GLY A 83 4.24 16.16 16.06
C GLY A 83 5.42 15.23 16.36
N GLU A 84 5.71 15.04 17.65
CA GLU A 84 6.87 14.27 18.12
C GLU A 84 6.47 13.04 18.94
N GLY A 85 7.33 12.02 18.97
CA GLY A 85 7.18 10.85 19.84
C GLY A 85 6.16 9.81 19.36
N ALA A 86 5.62 9.04 20.30
CA ALA A 86 4.72 7.91 20.00
C ALA A 86 3.37 8.38 19.43
N ASP A 87 2.91 9.56 19.84
CA ASP A 87 1.64 10.13 19.39
C ASP A 87 1.67 10.53 17.91
N ALA A 88 2.84 10.98 17.42
CA ALA A 88 3.03 11.33 16.02
C ALA A 88 2.86 10.13 15.08
N LYS A 89 3.35 8.95 15.50
CA LYS A 89 3.19 7.72 14.71
C LYS A 89 1.72 7.30 14.65
N ALA A 90 1.01 7.40 15.77
CA ALA A 90 -0.41 7.08 15.83
C ALA A 90 -1.24 8.03 14.94
N ALA A 91 -0.93 9.33 14.98
CA ALA A 91 -1.58 10.33 14.13
C ALA A 91 -1.33 10.09 12.63
N ALA A 92 -0.11 9.74 12.24
CA ALA A 92 0.22 9.42 10.86
C ALA A 92 -0.49 8.15 10.36
N LEU A 93 -0.60 7.11 11.20
CA LEU A 93 -1.36 5.90 10.86
C LEU A 93 -2.86 6.17 10.74
N ALA A 94 -3.42 7.00 11.63
CA ALA A 94 -4.83 7.39 11.57
C ALA A 94 -5.15 8.21 10.32
N ASP A 95 -4.24 9.09 9.88
CA ASP A 95 -4.38 9.83 8.63
C ASP A 95 -4.32 8.87 7.42
N LEU A 96 -3.40 7.90 7.44
CA LEU A 96 -3.30 6.89 6.39
C LEU A 96 -4.57 6.04 6.27
N GLU A 97 -5.12 5.58 7.40
CA GLU A 97 -6.39 4.85 7.44
C GLU A 97 -7.56 5.69 6.92
N THR A 98 -7.57 6.99 7.23
CA THR A 98 -8.57 7.92 6.73
C THR A 98 -8.48 8.13 5.22
N LYS A 99 -7.26 8.20 4.67
CA LYS A 99 -7.00 8.39 3.24
C LYS A 99 -7.33 7.15 2.40
N ASP A 100 -6.92 5.97 2.86
CA ASP A 100 -7.19 4.71 2.18
C ASP A 100 -7.72 3.65 3.16
N PRO A 101 -9.03 3.68 3.47
CA PRO A 101 -9.64 2.76 4.43
C PRO A 101 -9.76 1.35 3.85
N GLY A 102 -9.80 0.33 4.72
CA GLY A 102 -10.14 -1.04 4.33
C GLY A 102 -8.98 -2.02 4.30
N PHE A 103 -7.81 -1.62 4.81
CA PHE A 103 -6.72 -2.52 5.16
C PHE A 103 -6.77 -2.88 6.65
N SER A 104 -6.08 -3.94 7.03
CA SER A 104 -5.89 -4.31 8.43
C SER A 104 -4.85 -3.42 9.10
N GLU A 105 -4.92 -3.34 10.44
CA GLU A 105 -3.92 -2.63 11.25
C GLU A 105 -2.49 -3.11 10.96
N ALA A 106 -2.30 -4.42 10.80
CA ALA A 106 -0.99 -5.00 10.46
C ALA A 106 -0.48 -4.57 9.07
N GLU A 107 -1.39 -4.42 8.10
CA GLU A 107 -1.05 -3.89 6.77
C GLU A 107 -0.68 -2.42 6.84
N TYR A 108 -1.40 -1.59 7.59
CA TYR A 108 -1.00 -0.19 7.80
C TYR A 108 0.36 -0.07 8.46
N PHE A 109 0.65 -0.86 9.50
CA PHE A 109 1.97 -0.87 10.13
C PHE A 109 3.08 -1.31 9.16
N THR A 110 2.82 -2.32 8.35
CA THR A 110 3.78 -2.83 7.35
C THR A 110 4.02 -1.78 6.27
N ALA A 111 2.95 -1.20 5.73
CA ALA A 111 3.00 -0.17 4.71
C ALA A 111 3.76 1.06 5.22
N PHE A 112 3.45 1.53 6.43
CA PHE A 112 4.14 2.65 7.06
C PHE A 112 5.64 2.34 7.31
N ALA A 113 5.98 1.14 7.77
CA ALA A 113 7.38 0.77 7.98
C ALA A 113 8.19 0.77 6.67
N VAL A 114 7.61 0.27 5.57
CA VAL A 114 8.21 0.30 4.24
C VAL A 114 8.25 1.72 3.68
N GLY A 115 7.19 2.49 3.87
CA GLY A 115 7.07 3.90 3.50
C GLY A 115 8.14 4.78 4.13
N LEU A 116 8.45 4.56 5.41
CA LEU A 116 9.54 5.25 6.09
C LEU A 116 10.89 4.96 5.45
N MET A 117 11.17 3.70 5.08
CA MET A 117 12.41 3.36 4.38
C MET A 117 12.48 4.09 3.02
N TRP A 118 11.37 4.11 2.28
CA TRP A 118 11.27 4.81 1.00
C TRP A 118 11.48 6.32 1.13
N ALA A 119 10.80 6.96 2.07
CA ALA A 119 10.91 8.40 2.31
C ALA A 119 12.34 8.79 2.76
N GLN A 120 12.98 7.97 3.60
CA GLN A 120 14.38 8.15 3.99
C GLN A 120 15.35 8.01 2.80
N LEU A 121 15.15 7.01 1.93
CA LEU A 121 15.95 6.84 0.71
C LEU A 121 15.80 8.04 -0.24
N GLN A 122 14.62 8.62 -0.34
CA GLN A 122 14.37 9.81 -1.15
C GLN A 122 15.05 11.06 -0.59
N GLN A 123 15.07 11.23 0.74
CA GLN A 123 15.78 12.35 1.39
C GLN A 123 17.31 12.20 1.34
N ALA A 124 17.83 10.97 1.39
CA ALA A 124 19.26 10.69 1.31
C ALA A 124 19.87 10.85 -0.10
N GLY A 125 19.04 10.99 -1.14
CA GLY A 125 19.45 11.23 -2.52
C GLY A 125 19.51 12.70 -2.95
N THR A 126 19.22 13.62 -2.01
CA THR A 126 19.33 15.09 -2.17
C THR A 126 20.58 15.63 -1.51
#